data_AF-A0A968Y0D1-F1
#
_entry.id   AF-A0A968Y0D1-F1
#
_cell.length_a   1.000
_cell.length_b   1.000
_cell.length_c   1.000
_cell.angle_alpha   90.00
_cell.angle_beta   90.00
_cell.angle_gamma   90.00
#
_symmetry.space_group_name_H-M   'P 1'
#
loop_
_entity.id
_entity.type
_entity.pdbx_description
1 polymer ?
#
loop_
_entity_poly.entity_id
_entity_poly.type
_entity_poly.pdbx_seq_one_letter_code
_entity_poly.pdbx_strand_id
1 'polypeptide(L)'
;MNPKHLDNVPDNRRAVAPYNFVELPEKIVPAEPIPTHNCYHNNRHTGKIKCTLTTSSPLYIRCGMLPTDFAKFDGKSDEELTNKEITEKRKILARFFENPANHYSTIPGSSLRGMLRNIVEVVSYSKIDKVADKQLIYRAFADTTSLGEFYRDRLLQEEGERQYSFLMQAGYMIKTHQGSGWAIQPAKNLVEGASFAKIEISQVRNLVRSRWHDIKHARKVNVRVEPMTWHPHRGGFIELYYAQALPPSDSRSRYQGVLVETGGMPGKKKMECVIGLPDDKATLIPIPDFPESMIQDYQDQLTKEQKKLLGKDGVLKHMHPVFYLMEEDSLVFFGHTMMFRLPYKESIKKFIPEPNYQLLPAYTYNSPTLDLTEAIFGFVRDTKQKKTRHKRGGYLSVMPNVKNLPLTTSG
;
A
#
# COMPACT_ATOMS: atom_id res chain seq x y z
N MET A 1 1.25 -20.17 14.06
CA MET A 1 2.48 -20.90 13.68
C MET A 1 3.25 -19.97 12.75
N ASN A 2 4.49 -19.60 13.08
CA ASN A 2 5.27 -18.71 12.20
C ASN A 2 5.51 -19.41 10.85
N PRO A 3 5.39 -18.71 9.72
CA PRO A 3 5.77 -19.29 8.44
C PRO A 3 7.28 -19.59 8.49
N LYS A 4 7.62 -20.88 8.57
CA LYS A 4 9.00 -21.35 8.44
C LYS A 4 9.30 -21.59 6.96
N HIS A 5 10.56 -21.39 6.60
CA HIS A 5 11.09 -21.84 5.33
C HIS A 5 10.81 -23.33 5.19
N LEU A 6 10.37 -23.72 4.00
CA LEU A 6 10.21 -25.12 3.66
C LEU A 6 11.61 -25.74 3.56
N ASP A 7 11.92 -26.69 4.44
CA ASP A 7 13.21 -27.39 4.42
C ASP A 7 13.43 -28.15 3.11
N ASN A 8 12.34 -28.59 2.47
CA ASN A 8 12.34 -29.28 1.20
C ASN A 8 11.38 -28.59 0.21
N VAL A 9 11.92 -27.74 -0.66
CA VAL A 9 11.19 -27.18 -1.79
C VAL A 9 11.49 -28.02 -3.03
N PRO A 10 10.48 -28.61 -3.70
CA PRO A 10 10.68 -29.35 -4.96
C PRO A 10 11.44 -28.51 -5.99
N ASP A 11 12.32 -29.12 -6.78
CA ASP A 11 13.19 -28.38 -7.72
C ASP A 11 12.41 -27.50 -8.70
N ASN A 12 11.24 -27.97 -9.16
CA ASN A 12 10.34 -27.22 -10.04
C ASN A 12 9.63 -26.02 -9.38
N ARG A 13 9.75 -25.89 -8.05
CA ARG A 13 9.19 -24.79 -7.24
C ARG A 13 10.27 -23.98 -6.52
N ARG A 14 11.54 -24.33 -6.68
CA ARG A 14 12.66 -23.67 -6.01
C ARG A 14 12.87 -22.30 -6.62
N ALA A 15 12.67 -21.25 -5.82
CA ALA A 15 12.95 -19.89 -6.26
C ALA A 15 14.46 -19.72 -6.46
N VAL A 16 14.87 -19.30 -7.66
CA VAL A 16 16.28 -18.98 -8.01
C VAL A 16 16.56 -17.49 -7.79
N ALA A 17 15.75 -16.82 -6.99
CA ALA A 17 15.89 -15.39 -6.76
C ALA A 17 17.21 -15.10 -6.02
N PRO A 18 17.91 -13.99 -6.34
CA PRO A 18 19.18 -13.63 -5.72
C PRO A 18 19.05 -13.16 -4.26
N TYR A 19 17.85 -13.25 -3.68
CA TYR A 19 17.55 -12.83 -2.32
C TYR A 19 17.17 -14.05 -1.50
N ASN A 20 18.00 -14.37 -0.50
CA ASN A 20 17.62 -15.30 0.55
C ASN A 20 16.73 -14.55 1.52
N PHE A 21 15.46 -14.92 1.60
CA PHE A 21 14.62 -14.50 2.72
C PHE A 21 15.22 -15.10 4.00
N VAL A 22 15.35 -14.28 5.03
CA VAL A 22 15.83 -14.72 6.34
C VAL A 22 14.64 -14.66 7.28
N GLU A 23 14.43 -15.73 8.03
CA GLU A 23 13.36 -15.80 9.02
C GLU A 23 13.55 -14.75 10.12
N LEU A 24 12.43 -14.29 10.67
CA LEU A 24 12.46 -13.44 11.85
C LEU A 24 12.96 -14.24 13.06
N PRO A 25 13.75 -13.63 13.96
CA PRO A 25 14.26 -14.33 15.12
C PRO A 25 13.12 -14.75 16.06
N GLU A 26 13.08 -16.04 16.42
CA GLU A 26 12.14 -16.58 17.42
C GLU A 26 12.51 -16.14 18.85
N LYS A 27 13.77 -15.79 19.08
CA LYS A 27 14.30 -15.30 20.36
C LYS A 27 15.32 -14.21 20.09
N ILE A 28 15.25 -13.13 20.87
CA ILE A 28 16.22 -12.03 20.79
C ILE A 28 17.41 -12.37 21.68
N VAL A 29 18.63 -12.18 21.17
CA VAL A 29 19.85 -12.33 21.95
C VAL A 29 20.20 -10.98 22.59
N PRO A 30 20.17 -10.86 23.93
CA PRO A 30 20.51 -9.61 24.60
C PRO A 30 22.01 -9.32 24.49
N ALA A 31 22.35 -8.04 24.38
CA ALA A 31 23.72 -7.58 24.50
C ALA A 31 24.11 -7.31 25.95
N GLU A 32 25.42 -7.18 26.19
CA GLU A 32 25.94 -6.68 27.44
C GLU A 32 25.51 -5.22 27.68
N PRO A 33 25.40 -4.79 28.95
CA PRO A 33 25.14 -3.39 29.28
C PRO A 33 26.15 -2.44 28.64
N ILE A 34 25.64 -1.33 28.06
CA ILE A 34 26.49 -0.32 27.43
C ILE A 34 27.32 0.38 28.53
N PRO A 35 28.66 0.45 28.40
CA PRO A 35 29.49 1.18 29.35
C PRO A 35 29.15 2.69 29.31
N THR A 36 29.46 3.41 30.39
CA THR A 36 29.25 4.86 30.40
C THR A 36 30.19 5.56 29.41
N HIS A 37 29.69 6.58 28.71
CA HIS A 37 30.47 7.33 27.69
C HIS A 37 31.23 8.53 28.29
N ASN A 38 31.30 8.64 29.63
CA ASN A 38 31.91 9.78 30.34
C ASN A 38 33.35 9.51 30.81
N CYS A 39 33.89 8.30 30.59
CA CYS A 39 35.25 7.94 30.96
C CYS A 39 35.82 6.86 30.04
N TYR A 40 37.15 6.70 30.07
CA TYR A 40 37.82 5.54 29.49
C TYR A 40 37.80 4.39 30.50
N HIS A 41 37.42 3.20 30.04
CA HIS A 41 37.35 2.00 30.88
C HIS A 41 38.64 1.20 30.75
N ASN A 42 39.32 0.92 31.86
CA ASN A 42 40.62 0.23 31.88
C ASN A 42 40.57 -1.19 31.28
N ASN A 43 39.41 -1.84 31.33
CA ASN A 43 39.17 -3.18 30.81
C ASN A 43 38.59 -3.18 29.38
N ARG A 44 38.60 -2.05 28.67
CA ARG A 44 38.06 -1.94 27.30
C ARG A 44 39.06 -1.28 26.35
N HIS A 45 38.98 -1.65 25.08
CA HIS A 45 39.79 -1.05 24.05
C HIS A 45 39.10 0.19 23.45
N THR A 46 39.86 1.27 23.26
CA THR A 46 39.45 2.43 22.48
C THR A 46 40.45 2.64 21.35
N GLY A 47 39.97 2.92 20.14
CA GLY A 47 40.86 3.13 19.00
C GLY A 47 40.15 3.41 17.69
N LYS A 48 40.92 3.40 16.60
CA LYS A 48 40.45 3.61 15.24
C LYS A 48 40.78 2.39 14.39
N ILE A 49 39.77 1.81 13.77
CA ILE A 49 39.97 0.80 12.73
C ILE A 49 40.23 1.51 11.41
N LYS A 50 41.38 1.24 10.79
CA LYS A 50 41.70 1.65 9.41
C LYS A 50 41.60 0.41 8.54
N CYS A 51 40.79 0.46 7.49
CA CYS A 51 40.66 -0.63 6.53
C CYS A 51 40.69 -0.09 5.10
N THR A 52 41.16 -0.93 4.18
CA THR A 52 41.12 -0.69 2.74
C THR A 52 40.12 -1.68 2.14
N LEU A 53 39.14 -1.16 1.39
CA LEU A 53 38.13 -1.96 0.70
C LEU A 53 38.44 -1.99 -0.79
N THR A 54 38.47 -3.17 -1.37
CA THR A 54 38.67 -3.37 -2.82
C THR A 54 37.35 -3.83 -3.44
N THR A 55 36.93 -3.18 -4.52
CA THR A 55 35.73 -3.58 -5.26
C THR A 55 36.00 -4.86 -6.06
N SER A 56 35.39 -5.98 -5.67
CA SER A 56 35.49 -7.26 -6.39
C SER A 56 34.62 -7.31 -7.65
N SER A 57 33.68 -6.38 -7.81
CA SER A 57 32.80 -6.22 -8.97
C SER A 57 32.55 -4.72 -9.21
N PRO A 58 31.99 -4.32 -10.37
CA PRO A 58 31.56 -2.94 -10.59
C PRO A 58 30.66 -2.45 -9.45
N LEU A 59 31.01 -1.32 -8.84
CA LEU A 59 30.31 -0.72 -7.71
C LEU A 59 29.54 0.51 -8.18
N TYR A 60 28.24 0.55 -7.86
CA TYR A 60 27.41 1.72 -8.09
C TYR A 60 26.78 2.19 -6.78
N ILE A 61 26.94 3.47 -6.46
CA ILE A 61 26.30 4.12 -5.32
C ILE A 61 25.65 5.39 -5.81
N ARG A 62 24.32 5.45 -5.71
CA ARG A 62 23.51 6.58 -6.15
C ARG A 62 23.79 7.84 -5.32
N CYS A 63 23.91 8.99 -6.00
CA CYS A 63 23.84 10.31 -5.36
C CYS A 63 22.40 10.75 -5.14
N GLY A 64 22.18 11.53 -4.07
CA GLY A 64 20.90 12.22 -3.89
C GLY A 64 20.65 13.26 -4.99
N MET A 65 19.40 13.66 -5.15
CA MET A 65 19.05 14.80 -6.00
C MET A 65 19.54 16.11 -5.37
N LEU A 66 19.94 17.07 -6.20
CA LEU A 66 20.11 18.45 -5.76
C LEU A 66 18.75 19.03 -5.34
N PRO A 67 18.69 20.05 -4.46
CA PRO A 67 17.43 20.67 -4.06
C PRO A 67 16.57 21.16 -5.23
N THR A 68 17.21 21.66 -6.30
CA THR A 68 16.55 22.09 -7.55
C THR A 68 15.91 20.92 -8.30
N ASP A 69 16.65 19.81 -8.42
CA ASP A 69 16.18 18.59 -9.07
C ASP A 69 15.04 17.96 -8.25
N PHE A 70 15.19 17.95 -6.91
CA PHE A 70 14.17 17.47 -5.99
C PHE A 70 12.89 18.30 -6.13
N ALA A 71 12.96 19.64 -6.07
CA ALA A 71 11.78 20.48 -6.25
C ALA A 71 11.08 20.26 -7.62
N LYS A 72 11.84 19.91 -8.66
CA LYS A 72 11.32 19.65 -10.01
C LYS A 72 10.59 18.30 -10.12
N PHE A 73 11.11 17.25 -9.47
CA PHE A 73 10.66 15.86 -9.65
C PHE A 73 10.00 15.22 -8.42
N ASP A 74 10.03 15.85 -7.25
CA ASP A 74 9.44 15.30 -6.02
C ASP A 74 7.93 15.09 -6.16
N GLY A 75 7.45 13.98 -5.62
CA GLY A 75 6.06 13.54 -5.74
C GLY A 75 5.59 13.19 -7.16
N LYS A 76 6.38 13.45 -8.21
CA LYS A 76 6.03 13.16 -9.60
C LYS A 76 6.48 11.76 -10.01
N SER A 77 5.50 10.93 -10.28
CA SER A 77 5.69 9.64 -10.93
C SER A 77 6.03 9.82 -12.42
N ASP A 78 6.63 8.81 -13.04
CA ASP A 78 7.12 8.91 -14.42
C ASP A 78 6.00 9.24 -15.43
N GLU A 79 4.76 8.81 -15.18
CA GLU A 79 3.62 9.08 -16.08
C GLU A 79 3.08 10.53 -15.97
N GLU A 80 3.57 11.32 -15.01
CA GLU A 80 3.27 12.77 -14.90
C GLU A 80 4.33 13.64 -15.59
N LEU A 81 5.36 13.01 -16.17
CA LEU A 81 6.49 13.67 -16.78
C LEU A 81 6.48 13.46 -18.30
N THR A 82 6.99 14.44 -19.03
CA THR A 82 7.27 14.27 -20.45
C THR A 82 8.42 13.27 -20.65
N ASN A 83 8.51 12.63 -21.83
CA ASN A 83 9.63 11.72 -22.13
C ASN A 83 11.01 12.36 -21.94
N LYS A 84 11.12 13.68 -22.22
CA LYS A 84 12.35 14.46 -21.98
C LYS A 84 12.66 14.54 -20.48
N GLU A 85 11.68 14.88 -19.66
CA GLU A 85 11.81 14.96 -18.19
C GLU A 85 12.09 13.60 -17.55
N ILE A 86 11.47 12.51 -18.03
CA ILE A 86 11.78 11.15 -17.58
C ILE A 86 13.25 10.83 -17.85
N THR A 87 13.74 11.14 -19.06
CA THR A 87 15.14 10.92 -19.43
C THR A 87 16.09 11.74 -18.57
N GLU A 88 15.75 13.01 -18.32
CA GLU A 88 16.52 13.91 -17.45
C GLU A 88 16.57 13.40 -16.00
N LYS A 89 15.40 13.05 -15.42
CA LYS A 89 15.27 12.45 -14.09
C LYS A 89 16.11 11.19 -13.95
N ARG A 90 16.10 10.30 -14.96
CA ARG A 90 16.92 9.08 -14.98
C ARG A 90 18.42 9.39 -14.99
N LYS A 91 18.87 10.39 -15.78
CA LYS A 91 20.27 10.82 -15.78
C LYS A 91 20.71 11.36 -14.41
N ILE A 92 19.85 12.16 -13.76
CA ILE A 92 20.12 12.68 -12.41
C ILE A 92 20.22 11.53 -11.40
N LEU A 93 19.26 10.60 -11.43
CA LEU A 93 19.24 9.44 -10.55
C LEU A 93 20.39 8.45 -10.79
N ALA A 94 21.02 8.49 -11.96
CA ALA A 94 22.16 7.64 -12.31
C ALA A 94 23.52 8.22 -11.84
N ARG A 95 23.57 9.44 -11.29
CA ARG A 95 24.81 10.04 -10.79
C ARG A 95 25.40 9.22 -9.64
N PHE A 96 26.73 9.10 -9.64
CA PHE A 96 27.49 8.48 -8.55
C PHE A 96 27.57 9.42 -7.37
N PHE A 97 27.58 8.88 -6.15
CA PHE A 97 27.84 9.67 -4.97
C PHE A 97 29.28 10.17 -4.98
N GLU A 98 29.45 11.49 -4.91
CA GLU A 98 30.74 12.14 -4.93
C GLU A 98 31.00 12.86 -3.60
N ASN A 99 32.25 12.85 -3.16
CA ASN A 99 32.67 13.70 -2.05
C ASN A 99 32.71 15.17 -2.52
N PRO A 100 31.97 16.10 -1.88
CA PRO A 100 31.91 17.50 -2.29
C PRO A 100 33.27 18.21 -2.31
N ALA A 101 34.25 17.74 -1.54
CA ALA A 101 35.55 18.40 -1.41
C ALA A 101 36.51 18.09 -2.58
N ASN A 102 36.40 16.92 -3.21
CA ASN A 102 37.36 16.46 -4.22
C ASN A 102 36.70 15.82 -5.45
N HIS A 103 35.37 15.74 -5.49
CA HIS A 103 34.57 15.15 -6.56
C HIS A 103 34.88 13.68 -6.87
N TYR A 104 35.54 12.97 -5.95
CA TYR A 104 35.78 11.55 -6.11
C TYR A 104 34.54 10.76 -5.73
N SER A 105 34.21 9.78 -6.58
CA SER A 105 33.22 8.76 -6.25
C SER A 105 33.58 8.10 -4.93
N THR A 106 32.64 8.12 -3.99
CA THR A 106 32.90 7.84 -2.57
C THR A 106 31.77 6.97 -2.04
N ILE A 107 32.11 6.00 -1.18
CA ILE A 107 31.11 5.28 -0.40
C ILE A 107 30.72 6.16 0.80
N PRO A 108 29.47 6.64 0.90
CA PRO A 108 29.03 7.38 2.08
C PRO A 108 29.18 6.51 3.33
N GLY A 109 29.67 7.09 4.43
CA GLY A 109 29.75 6.37 5.71
C GLY A 109 28.38 5.86 6.18
N SER A 110 27.28 6.55 5.81
CA SER A 110 25.92 6.08 6.07
C SER A 110 25.54 4.82 5.31
N SER A 111 26.00 4.67 4.06
CA SER A 111 25.72 3.48 3.24
C SER A 111 26.44 2.26 3.81
N LEU A 112 27.74 2.42 4.15
CA LEU A 112 28.52 1.35 4.77
C LEU A 112 27.96 0.97 6.14
N ARG A 113 27.62 1.97 6.97
CA ARG A 113 26.99 1.74 8.28
C ARG A 113 25.65 1.00 8.14
N GLY A 114 24.80 1.40 7.20
CA GLY A 114 23.51 0.76 6.98
C GLY A 114 23.66 -0.70 6.52
N MET A 115 24.55 -0.95 5.57
CA MET A 115 24.87 -2.31 5.12
C MET A 115 25.38 -3.18 6.27
N LEU A 116 26.37 -2.70 7.04
CA LEU A 116 26.91 -3.45 8.16
C LEU A 116 25.87 -3.67 9.26
N ARG A 117 25.03 -2.66 9.54
CA ARG A 117 23.93 -2.78 10.50
C ARG A 117 22.99 -3.93 10.13
N ASN A 118 22.53 -3.98 8.89
CA ASN A 118 21.62 -5.02 8.43
C ASN A 118 22.25 -6.43 8.57
N ILE A 119 23.54 -6.57 8.24
CA ILE A 119 24.26 -7.83 8.42
C ILE A 119 24.29 -8.22 9.90
N VAL A 120 24.62 -7.28 10.79
CA VAL A 120 24.63 -7.52 12.24
C VAL A 120 23.24 -7.91 12.73
N GLU A 121 22.19 -7.18 12.34
CA GLU A 121 20.79 -7.49 12.71
C GLU A 121 20.42 -8.93 12.40
N VAL A 122 20.81 -9.41 11.21
CA VAL A 122 20.57 -10.79 10.77
C VAL A 122 21.39 -11.79 11.59
N VAL A 123 22.71 -11.62 11.68
CA VAL A 123 23.58 -12.66 12.28
C VAL A 123 23.49 -12.71 13.81
N SER A 124 23.06 -11.63 14.47
CA SER A 124 22.92 -11.57 15.93
C SER A 124 21.49 -11.75 16.43
N TYR A 125 20.54 -12.15 15.58
CA TYR A 125 19.13 -12.34 15.96
C TYR A 125 18.56 -11.08 16.65
N SER A 126 18.90 -9.91 16.12
CA SER A 126 18.44 -8.63 16.67
C SER A 126 16.95 -8.44 16.41
N LYS A 127 16.28 -7.67 17.27
CA LYS A 127 14.83 -7.48 17.17
C LYS A 127 14.45 -6.65 15.94
N ILE A 128 13.28 -6.95 15.37
CA ILE A 128 12.68 -6.12 14.33
C ILE A 128 11.50 -5.34 14.91
N ASP A 129 11.78 -4.11 15.37
CA ASP A 129 10.83 -3.27 16.10
C ASP A 129 10.09 -2.23 15.23
N LYS A 130 10.61 -1.92 14.04
CA LYS A 130 10.06 -0.86 13.15
C LYS A 130 9.17 -1.44 12.06
N VAL A 131 8.11 -2.10 12.50
CA VAL A 131 7.09 -2.64 11.59
C VAL A 131 5.82 -1.81 11.75
N ALA A 132 5.29 -1.33 10.63
CA ALA A 132 4.02 -0.63 10.63
C ALA A 132 2.90 -1.57 11.05
N ASP A 133 2.06 -1.16 11.99
CA ASP A 133 0.84 -1.88 12.35
C ASP A 133 -0.29 -1.50 11.40
N LYS A 134 -0.10 -1.84 10.12
CA LYS A 134 -0.98 -1.43 9.03
C LYS A 134 -1.51 -2.60 8.24
N GLN A 135 -2.80 -2.56 7.88
CA GLN A 135 -3.36 -3.46 6.87
C GLN A 135 -2.97 -2.97 5.47
N LEU A 136 -2.35 -3.84 4.68
CA LEU A 136 -2.08 -3.52 3.28
C LEU A 136 -3.38 -3.60 2.45
N ILE A 137 -3.49 -2.77 1.42
CA ILE A 137 -4.67 -2.71 0.56
C ILE A 137 -4.33 -3.30 -0.80
N TYR A 138 -5.19 -4.19 -1.30
CA TYR A 138 -4.92 -4.95 -2.52
C TYR A 138 -6.17 -5.11 -3.40
N ARG A 139 -5.95 -5.42 -4.68
CA ARG A 139 -7.01 -5.78 -5.64
C ARG A 139 -6.46 -6.80 -6.60
N ALA A 140 -7.05 -7.99 -6.61
CA ALA A 140 -6.57 -9.13 -7.39
C ALA A 140 -7.70 -9.77 -8.22
N PHE A 141 -8.70 -8.99 -8.66
CA PHE A 141 -9.88 -9.53 -9.34
C PHE A 141 -9.57 -10.31 -10.64
N ALA A 142 -8.48 -9.95 -11.33
CA ALA A 142 -8.03 -10.58 -12.57
C ALA A 142 -6.90 -11.59 -12.35
N ASP A 143 -6.47 -11.79 -11.10
CA ASP A 143 -5.41 -12.73 -10.74
C ASP A 143 -5.96 -14.15 -10.70
N THR A 144 -5.23 -15.09 -11.32
CA THR A 144 -5.60 -16.51 -11.39
C THR A 144 -4.89 -17.37 -10.35
N THR A 145 -4.09 -16.76 -9.47
CA THR A 145 -3.43 -17.42 -8.34
C THR A 145 -4.33 -17.39 -7.10
N SER A 146 -3.85 -18.00 -6.01
CA SER A 146 -4.52 -17.99 -4.71
C SER A 146 -4.79 -16.58 -4.16
N LEU A 147 -4.00 -15.57 -4.55
CA LEU A 147 -4.27 -14.17 -4.19
C LEU A 147 -5.59 -13.68 -4.81
N GLY A 148 -5.86 -14.09 -6.05
CA GLY A 148 -7.10 -13.77 -6.75
C GLY A 148 -8.31 -14.49 -6.18
N GLU A 149 -8.15 -15.75 -5.79
CA GLU A 149 -9.18 -16.53 -5.08
C GLU A 149 -9.53 -15.85 -3.75
N PHE A 150 -8.53 -15.61 -2.90
CA PHE A 150 -8.70 -14.93 -1.61
C PHE A 150 -9.37 -13.55 -1.74
N TYR A 151 -9.06 -12.80 -2.81
CA TYR A 151 -9.74 -11.53 -3.08
C TYR A 151 -11.21 -11.71 -3.48
N ARG A 152 -11.50 -12.70 -4.35
CA ARG A 152 -12.85 -12.93 -4.85
C ARG A 152 -13.76 -13.47 -3.75
N ASP A 153 -13.29 -14.39 -2.92
CA ASP A 153 -14.07 -15.01 -1.84
C ASP A 153 -14.55 -14.00 -0.78
N ARG A 154 -13.94 -12.80 -0.74
CA ARG A 154 -14.40 -11.71 0.13
C ARG A 154 -15.50 -10.85 -0.47
N LEU A 155 -15.62 -10.81 -1.80
CA LEU A 155 -16.57 -9.96 -2.51
C LEU A 155 -17.68 -10.76 -3.19
N LEU A 156 -17.46 -12.06 -3.34
CA LEU A 156 -18.32 -13.01 -4.01
C LEU A 156 -18.51 -14.21 -3.10
N GLN A 157 -19.73 -14.74 -3.09
CA GLN A 157 -20.04 -16.03 -2.49
C GLN A 157 -20.27 -17.05 -3.60
N GLU A 158 -19.61 -18.20 -3.50
CA GLU A 158 -19.83 -19.32 -4.42
C GLU A 158 -21.06 -20.10 -3.95
N GLU A 159 -22.10 -20.13 -4.80
CA GLU A 159 -23.37 -20.83 -4.51
C GLU A 159 -23.41 -22.21 -5.21
N GLY A 160 -22.48 -22.45 -6.13
CA GLY A 160 -22.37 -23.65 -6.96
C GLY A 160 -21.13 -23.56 -7.84
N GLU A 161 -20.80 -24.63 -8.56
CA GLU A 161 -19.60 -24.67 -9.41
C GLU A 161 -19.62 -23.52 -10.43
N ARG A 162 -18.70 -22.55 -10.25
CA ARG A 162 -18.57 -21.34 -11.10
C ARG A 162 -19.80 -20.43 -11.08
N GLN A 163 -20.63 -20.53 -10.05
CA GLN A 163 -21.80 -19.69 -9.83
C GLN A 163 -21.56 -18.79 -8.62
N TYR A 164 -21.54 -17.47 -8.85
CA TYR A 164 -21.18 -16.49 -7.82
C TYR A 164 -22.27 -15.43 -7.59
N SER A 165 -22.58 -15.16 -6.33
CA SER A 165 -23.40 -14.04 -5.89
C SER A 165 -22.49 -12.90 -5.37
N PHE A 166 -22.97 -11.65 -5.44
CA PHE A 166 -22.23 -10.48 -4.97
C PHE A 166 -22.51 -10.21 -3.49
N LEU A 167 -21.46 -10.01 -2.69
CA LEU A 167 -21.58 -9.67 -1.27
C LEU A 167 -21.59 -8.15 -1.00
N MET A 168 -21.06 -7.35 -1.93
CA MET A 168 -21.05 -5.90 -1.76
C MET A 168 -22.43 -5.29 -1.95
N GLN A 169 -22.72 -4.23 -1.20
CA GLN A 169 -23.92 -3.42 -1.30
C GLN A 169 -23.60 -2.04 -1.87
N ALA A 170 -24.64 -1.25 -2.14
CA ALA A 170 -24.53 0.09 -2.68
C ALA A 170 -25.20 1.14 -1.78
N GLY A 171 -24.66 2.35 -1.79
CA GLY A 171 -25.11 3.45 -0.95
C GLY A 171 -24.54 4.79 -1.38
N TYR A 172 -24.58 5.77 -0.48
CA TYR A 172 -24.21 7.15 -0.74
C TYR A 172 -23.35 7.71 0.39
N MET A 173 -22.30 8.45 0.03
CA MET A 173 -21.46 9.14 1.01
C MET A 173 -22.20 10.34 1.61
N ILE A 174 -22.34 10.35 2.93
CA ILE A 174 -22.95 11.45 3.69
C ILE A 174 -21.88 12.12 4.54
N LYS A 175 -21.84 13.46 4.50
CA LYS A 175 -20.99 14.24 5.41
C LYS A 175 -21.61 14.19 6.79
N THR A 176 -20.80 13.92 7.79
CA THR A 176 -21.20 13.91 9.20
C THR A 176 -20.29 14.83 10.00
N HIS A 177 -20.72 15.21 11.19
CA HIS A 177 -19.89 15.95 12.15
C HIS A 177 -19.25 15.04 13.21
N GLN A 178 -19.39 13.72 13.05
CA GLN A 178 -18.97 12.70 14.00
C GLN A 178 -18.01 11.72 13.35
N GLY A 179 -17.08 11.16 14.12
CA GLY A 179 -16.07 10.22 13.62
C GLY A 179 -15.24 10.82 12.48
N SER A 180 -15.11 10.06 11.38
CA SER A 180 -14.33 10.37 10.17
C SER A 180 -14.82 11.56 9.35
N GLY A 181 -15.90 12.20 9.78
CA GLY A 181 -16.62 13.20 9.01
C GLY A 181 -17.42 12.62 7.84
N TRP A 182 -17.46 11.30 7.72
CA TRP A 182 -18.18 10.58 6.68
C TRP A 182 -18.92 9.36 7.22
N ALA A 183 -20.08 9.10 6.61
CA ALA A 183 -20.85 7.88 6.77
C ALA A 183 -21.39 7.42 5.42
N ILE A 184 -21.87 6.18 5.35
CA ILE A 184 -22.56 5.64 4.18
C ILE A 184 -24.05 5.55 4.52
N GLN A 185 -24.89 6.18 3.72
CA GLN A 185 -26.33 5.95 3.70
C GLN A 185 -26.64 4.80 2.74
N PRO A 186 -27.21 3.67 3.21
CA PRO A 186 -27.62 2.59 2.33
C PRO A 186 -28.56 3.05 1.22
N ALA A 187 -28.49 2.41 0.05
CA ALA A 187 -29.47 2.61 -1.01
C ALA A 187 -30.71 1.74 -0.77
N LYS A 188 -31.88 2.25 -1.14
CA LYS A 188 -33.11 1.46 -1.24
C LYS A 188 -32.91 0.33 -2.24
N ASN A 189 -33.48 -0.81 -1.93
CA ASN A 189 -33.51 -1.93 -2.87
C ASN A 189 -34.33 -1.55 -4.12
N LEU A 190 -33.75 -1.77 -5.30
CA LEU A 190 -34.45 -1.64 -6.58
C LEU A 190 -35.41 -2.80 -6.79
N VAL A 191 -35.01 -3.99 -6.40
CA VAL A 191 -35.82 -5.21 -6.28
C VAL A 191 -35.38 -5.93 -5.00
N GLU A 192 -36.17 -6.89 -4.52
CA GLU A 192 -35.84 -7.66 -3.32
C GLU A 192 -34.39 -8.19 -3.36
N GLY A 193 -33.61 -7.89 -2.31
CA GLY A 193 -32.21 -8.28 -2.19
C GLY A 193 -31.19 -7.44 -2.99
N ALA A 194 -31.60 -6.43 -3.77
CA ALA A 194 -30.71 -5.72 -4.68
C ALA A 194 -30.68 -4.19 -4.49
N SER A 195 -29.66 -3.69 -3.79
CA SER A 195 -29.40 -2.23 -3.66
C SER A 195 -28.88 -1.59 -4.95
N PHE A 196 -28.48 -2.40 -5.93
CA PHE A 196 -28.08 -1.97 -7.26
C PHE A 196 -28.44 -3.02 -8.31
N ALA A 197 -28.51 -2.59 -9.57
CA ALA A 197 -28.74 -3.45 -10.72
C ALA A 197 -27.72 -3.14 -11.83
N LYS A 198 -27.29 -4.16 -12.58
CA LYS A 198 -26.35 -3.99 -13.68
C LYS A 198 -27.10 -3.62 -14.97
N ILE A 199 -26.57 -2.67 -15.73
CA ILE A 199 -27.09 -2.26 -17.03
C ILE A 199 -26.01 -2.35 -18.10
N GLU A 200 -26.35 -2.84 -19.29
CA GLU A 200 -25.43 -2.83 -20.42
C GLU A 200 -25.13 -1.39 -20.85
N ILE A 201 -23.85 -1.09 -21.14
CA ILE A 201 -23.43 0.22 -21.62
C ILE A 201 -24.13 0.59 -22.94
N SER A 202 -24.40 -0.41 -23.79
CA SER A 202 -25.15 -0.25 -25.05
C SER A 202 -26.57 0.32 -24.83
N GLN A 203 -27.16 0.07 -23.66
CA GLN A 203 -28.51 0.47 -23.28
C GLN A 203 -28.54 1.83 -22.56
N VAL A 204 -27.42 2.28 -22.00
CA VAL A 204 -27.32 3.57 -21.28
C VAL A 204 -27.70 4.75 -22.17
N ARG A 205 -27.42 4.69 -23.48
CA ARG A 205 -27.82 5.74 -24.45
C ARG A 205 -29.33 5.91 -24.60
N ASN A 206 -30.10 4.88 -24.24
CA ASN A 206 -31.57 4.88 -24.32
C ASN A 206 -32.21 5.44 -23.03
N LEU A 207 -31.41 5.84 -22.04
CA LEU A 207 -31.90 6.41 -20.79
C LEU A 207 -32.01 7.93 -20.87
N VAL A 208 -33.14 8.45 -20.38
CA VAL A 208 -33.24 9.85 -19.98
C VAL A 208 -32.44 10.03 -18.70
N ARG A 209 -31.41 10.88 -18.77
CA ARG A 209 -30.44 11.11 -17.69
C ARG A 209 -30.55 12.54 -17.21
N SER A 210 -30.83 12.73 -15.92
CA SER A 210 -30.74 14.05 -15.28
C SER A 210 -29.56 14.11 -14.30
N ARG A 211 -29.15 15.33 -13.97
CA ARG A 211 -28.01 15.57 -13.07
C ARG A 211 -28.28 14.97 -11.69
N TRP A 212 -27.28 14.28 -11.13
CA TRP A 212 -27.28 13.85 -9.73
C TRP A 212 -26.27 14.69 -8.93
N HIS A 213 -26.77 15.67 -8.18
CA HIS A 213 -25.95 16.62 -7.41
C HIS A 213 -24.79 17.22 -8.24
N ASP A 214 -23.68 17.59 -7.62
CA ASP A 214 -22.47 18.05 -8.31
C ASP A 214 -21.50 16.90 -8.64
N ILE A 215 -22.05 15.78 -9.16
CA ILE A 215 -21.27 14.57 -9.44
C ILE A 215 -21.36 14.26 -10.94
N LYS A 216 -20.27 14.54 -11.67
CA LYS A 216 -20.20 14.40 -13.12
C LYS A 216 -20.41 12.97 -13.64
N HIS A 217 -20.18 11.95 -12.82
CA HIS A 217 -20.24 10.54 -13.20
C HIS A 217 -21.43 9.81 -12.58
N ALA A 218 -22.41 10.56 -12.07
CA ALA A 218 -23.66 10.04 -11.55
C ALA A 218 -24.84 10.73 -12.25
N ARG A 219 -25.84 9.96 -12.66
CA ARG A 219 -27.05 10.49 -13.31
C ARG A 219 -28.29 9.85 -12.71
N LYS A 220 -29.29 10.67 -12.38
CA LYS A 220 -30.60 10.15 -12.01
C LYS A 220 -31.28 9.61 -13.27
N VAL A 221 -31.82 8.39 -13.17
CA VAL A 221 -32.44 7.66 -14.29
C VAL A 221 -33.72 6.97 -13.83
N ASN A 222 -34.63 6.76 -14.79
CA ASN A 222 -35.73 5.82 -14.63
C ASN A 222 -35.37 4.56 -15.40
N VAL A 223 -35.53 3.40 -14.78
CA VAL A 223 -35.23 2.09 -15.37
C VAL A 223 -36.32 1.09 -15.05
N ARG A 224 -36.42 0.05 -15.87
CA ARG A 224 -37.09 -1.20 -15.50
C ARG A 224 -36.03 -2.11 -14.88
N VAL A 225 -36.33 -2.76 -13.76
CA VAL A 225 -35.38 -3.67 -13.10
C VAL A 225 -36.02 -5.04 -13.03
N GLU A 226 -35.35 -6.01 -13.63
CA GLU A 226 -35.72 -7.42 -13.53
C GLU A 226 -35.30 -7.96 -12.15
N PRO A 227 -36.02 -8.95 -11.60
CA PRO A 227 -35.61 -9.64 -10.38
C PRO A 227 -34.20 -10.22 -10.47
N MET A 228 -33.62 -10.52 -9.30
CA MET A 228 -32.33 -11.20 -9.20
C MET A 228 -32.37 -12.56 -9.90
N THR A 229 -31.46 -12.78 -10.85
CA THR A 229 -31.34 -14.07 -11.57
C THR A 229 -29.88 -14.34 -11.96
N TRP A 230 -29.62 -15.55 -12.42
CA TRP A 230 -28.32 -15.99 -12.93
C TRP A 230 -28.11 -15.46 -14.34
N HIS A 231 -26.94 -14.83 -14.56
CA HIS A 231 -26.54 -14.34 -15.86
C HIS A 231 -25.19 -14.94 -16.27
N PRO A 232 -25.06 -15.46 -17.50
CA PRO A 232 -23.80 -16.01 -17.99
C PRO A 232 -22.80 -14.89 -18.34
N HIS A 233 -21.55 -15.08 -17.94
CA HIS A 233 -20.41 -14.20 -18.26
C HIS A 233 -19.27 -15.00 -18.86
N ARG A 234 -18.36 -14.30 -19.56
CA ARG A 234 -17.18 -14.90 -20.23
C ARG A 234 -17.54 -16.10 -21.13
N GLY A 235 -18.60 -15.97 -21.91
CA GLY A 235 -19.05 -17.03 -22.82
C GLY A 235 -19.66 -18.24 -22.11
N GLY A 236 -20.22 -18.06 -20.91
CA GLY A 236 -20.81 -19.13 -20.10
C GLY A 236 -19.81 -19.84 -19.18
N PHE A 237 -18.57 -19.34 -19.09
CA PHE A 237 -17.58 -19.92 -18.18
C PHE A 237 -17.93 -19.68 -16.69
N ILE A 238 -18.59 -18.57 -16.38
CA ILE A 238 -19.10 -18.28 -15.03
C ILE A 238 -20.53 -17.75 -15.11
N GLU A 239 -21.29 -17.94 -14.03
CA GLU A 239 -22.59 -17.31 -13.84
C GLU A 239 -22.56 -16.37 -12.65
N LEU A 240 -23.18 -15.22 -12.80
CA LEU A 240 -23.25 -14.20 -11.75
C LEU A 240 -24.71 -13.91 -11.41
N TYR A 241 -25.05 -13.95 -10.12
CA TYR A 241 -26.39 -13.66 -9.62
C TYR A 241 -26.56 -12.16 -9.35
N TYR A 242 -27.39 -11.48 -10.13
CA TYR A 242 -27.67 -10.04 -9.96
C TYR A 242 -28.98 -9.60 -10.62
N ALA A 243 -29.48 -8.43 -10.25
CA ALA A 243 -30.62 -7.78 -10.89
C ALA A 243 -30.18 -6.99 -12.13
N GLN A 244 -30.95 -7.10 -13.23
CA GLN A 244 -30.65 -6.41 -14.48
C GLN A 244 -31.53 -5.17 -14.66
N ALA A 245 -30.91 -4.03 -14.91
CA ALA A 245 -31.59 -2.80 -15.27
C ALA A 245 -31.67 -2.64 -16.80
N LEU A 246 -32.82 -2.20 -17.27
CA LEU A 246 -33.15 -1.98 -18.68
C LEU A 246 -33.80 -0.61 -18.87
N PRO A 247 -33.74 -0.04 -20.09
CA PRO A 247 -34.50 1.16 -20.41
C PRO A 247 -36.00 0.94 -20.14
N PRO A 248 -36.71 1.95 -19.64
CA PRO A 248 -38.12 1.81 -19.32
C PRO A 248 -38.91 1.65 -20.63
N SER A 249 -39.61 0.53 -20.78
CA SER A 249 -40.51 0.27 -21.92
C SER A 249 -41.94 0.76 -21.65
N ASP A 250 -42.38 0.78 -20.39
CA ASP A 250 -43.73 1.21 -19.97
C ASP A 250 -43.75 1.91 -18.61
N SER A 251 -44.90 2.48 -18.21
CA SER A 251 -45.09 3.19 -16.93
C SER A 251 -45.22 2.29 -15.70
N ARG A 252 -45.63 1.04 -15.88
CA ARG A 252 -46.08 0.17 -14.76
C ARG A 252 -44.95 -0.48 -13.94
N SER A 253 -43.68 -0.37 -14.34
CA SER A 253 -42.55 -1.01 -13.63
C SER A 253 -41.29 -0.13 -13.63
N ARG A 254 -41.46 1.18 -13.43
CA ARG A 254 -40.34 2.13 -13.39
C ARG A 254 -39.80 2.30 -11.98
N TYR A 255 -38.52 1.97 -11.82
CA TYR A 255 -37.73 2.31 -10.66
C TYR A 255 -36.92 3.57 -10.93
N GLN A 256 -36.78 4.41 -9.91
CA GLN A 256 -35.81 5.50 -9.93
C GLN A 256 -34.51 5.06 -9.27
N GLY A 257 -33.40 5.41 -9.89
CA GLY A 257 -32.08 5.14 -9.37
C GLY A 257 -31.03 6.10 -9.91
N VAL A 258 -29.78 5.85 -9.55
CA VAL A 258 -28.62 6.63 -9.94
C VAL A 258 -27.69 5.74 -10.75
N LEU A 259 -27.59 6.02 -12.04
CA LEU A 259 -26.59 5.43 -12.92
C LEU A 259 -25.21 5.94 -12.48
N VAL A 260 -24.29 5.01 -12.23
CA VAL A 260 -22.90 5.30 -11.87
C VAL A 260 -21.99 4.93 -13.03
N GLU A 261 -21.30 5.92 -13.58
CA GLU A 261 -20.32 5.74 -14.64
C GLU A 261 -18.95 5.46 -14.02
N THR A 262 -18.54 4.19 -14.00
CA THR A 262 -17.33 3.78 -13.27
C THR A 262 -16.02 3.93 -14.06
N GLY A 263 -16.08 4.49 -15.27
CA GLY A 263 -14.95 4.60 -16.19
C GLY A 263 -14.47 3.23 -16.68
N GLY A 264 -13.31 3.17 -17.33
CA GLY A 264 -12.70 1.92 -17.80
C GLY A 264 -12.17 2.01 -19.22
N MET A 265 -11.55 0.91 -19.70
CA MET A 265 -11.04 0.84 -21.07
C MET A 265 -12.20 0.76 -22.08
N PRO A 266 -12.27 1.69 -23.06
CA PRO A 266 -13.26 1.62 -24.15
C PRO A 266 -13.25 0.24 -24.83
N GLY A 267 -14.43 -0.30 -25.12
CA GLY A 267 -14.59 -1.59 -25.80
C GLY A 267 -14.38 -2.84 -24.93
N LYS A 268 -13.74 -2.74 -23.75
CA LYS A 268 -13.57 -3.88 -22.83
C LYS A 268 -14.68 -3.99 -21.81
N LYS A 269 -15.19 -2.85 -21.33
CA LYS A 269 -16.26 -2.81 -20.34
C LYS A 269 -17.62 -2.91 -21.03
N LYS A 270 -18.48 -3.79 -20.50
CA LYS A 270 -19.82 -4.04 -21.05
C LYS A 270 -20.96 -3.54 -20.17
N MET A 271 -20.73 -3.40 -18.86
CA MET A 271 -21.79 -3.12 -17.87
C MET A 271 -21.44 -1.90 -17.01
N GLU A 272 -22.46 -1.11 -16.68
CA GLU A 272 -22.48 -0.14 -15.57
C GLU A 272 -23.49 -0.59 -14.52
N CYS A 273 -23.65 0.20 -13.46
CA CYS A 273 -24.62 -0.08 -12.40
C CYS A 273 -25.58 1.09 -12.23
N VAL A 274 -26.83 0.78 -11.91
CA VAL A 274 -27.82 1.70 -11.39
C VAL A 274 -28.01 1.36 -9.91
N ILE A 275 -27.76 2.32 -9.03
CA ILE A 275 -27.94 2.18 -7.59
C ILE A 275 -29.32 2.72 -7.22
N GLY A 276 -30.05 2.07 -6.31
CA GLY A 276 -31.33 2.59 -5.82
C GLY A 276 -31.20 3.95 -5.14
N LEU A 277 -32.28 4.72 -5.01
CA LEU A 277 -32.22 6.01 -4.33
C LEU A 277 -31.79 5.84 -2.85
N PRO A 278 -31.23 6.88 -2.20
CA PRO A 278 -30.86 6.80 -0.78
C PRO A 278 -32.03 6.35 0.09
N ASP A 279 -31.73 5.49 1.06
CA ASP A 279 -32.71 5.05 2.05
C ASP A 279 -32.70 5.97 3.26
N ASP A 280 -33.69 6.87 3.31
CA ASP A 280 -33.88 7.83 4.41
C ASP A 280 -34.31 7.15 5.72
N LYS A 281 -34.74 5.87 5.67
CA LYS A 281 -35.12 5.08 6.84
C LYS A 281 -33.98 4.19 7.34
N ALA A 282 -32.94 3.98 6.54
CA ALA A 282 -31.81 3.15 6.93
C ALA A 282 -30.88 3.90 7.89
N THR A 283 -30.33 3.16 8.84
CA THR A 283 -29.28 3.68 9.73
C THR A 283 -28.03 4.00 8.92
N LEU A 284 -27.42 5.15 9.20
CA LEU A 284 -26.13 5.51 8.59
C LEU A 284 -25.04 4.57 9.10
N ILE A 285 -24.25 4.03 8.18
CA ILE A 285 -23.09 3.18 8.48
C ILE A 285 -21.89 4.11 8.72
N PRO A 286 -21.37 4.22 9.95
CA PRO A 286 -20.22 5.07 10.22
C PRO A 286 -18.96 4.52 9.55
N ILE A 287 -18.11 5.40 9.02
CA ILE A 287 -16.78 5.00 8.52
C ILE A 287 -15.78 5.11 9.67
N PRO A 288 -15.11 4.01 10.07
CA PRO A 288 -14.16 4.02 11.18
C PRO A 288 -12.95 4.94 10.95
N ASP A 289 -12.52 5.59 12.05
CA ASP A 289 -11.33 6.44 12.11
C ASP A 289 -10.18 5.85 12.93
N PHE A 290 -10.46 4.76 13.65
CA PHE A 290 -9.54 4.11 14.58
C PHE A 290 -9.72 2.59 14.49
N PRO A 291 -8.65 1.77 14.61
CA PRO A 291 -7.25 2.13 14.86
C PRO A 291 -6.51 2.78 13.67
N GLU A 292 -6.97 2.54 12.45
CA GLU A 292 -6.47 3.18 11.23
C GLU A 292 -7.60 3.97 10.54
N SER A 293 -7.27 5.10 9.92
CA SER A 293 -8.26 5.90 9.21
C SER A 293 -8.57 5.27 7.86
N MET A 294 -9.75 4.64 7.76
CA MET A 294 -10.24 4.04 6.51
C MET A 294 -10.34 5.08 5.38
N ILE A 295 -10.61 6.34 5.73
CA ILE A 295 -10.62 7.47 4.80
C ILE A 295 -9.24 7.70 4.19
N GLN A 296 -8.20 7.74 5.02
CA GLN A 296 -6.83 7.90 4.53
C GLN A 296 -6.41 6.73 3.64
N ASP A 297 -6.73 5.51 4.06
CA ASP A 297 -6.51 4.30 3.29
C ASP A 297 -7.21 4.33 1.94
N TYR A 298 -8.45 4.82 1.90
CA TYR A 298 -9.18 5.05 0.67
C TYR A 298 -8.52 6.09 -0.25
N GLN A 299 -7.98 7.17 0.31
CA GLN A 299 -7.33 8.23 -0.47
C GLN A 299 -5.97 7.79 -1.03
N ASP A 300 -5.18 7.05 -0.24
CA ASP A 300 -3.85 6.57 -0.61
C ASP A 300 -3.88 5.61 -1.81
N GLN A 301 -4.96 4.85 -1.95
CA GLN A 301 -5.15 3.89 -3.04
C GLN A 301 -5.73 4.49 -4.34
N LEU A 302 -6.14 5.76 -4.35
CA LEU A 302 -6.78 6.36 -5.53
C LEU A 302 -5.81 6.38 -6.70
N THR A 303 -6.16 5.66 -7.79
CA THR A 303 -5.35 5.71 -9.01
C THR A 303 -5.46 7.06 -9.69
N LYS A 304 -4.52 7.37 -10.59
CA LYS A 304 -4.59 8.62 -11.37
C LYS A 304 -5.85 8.70 -12.22
N GLU A 305 -6.30 7.59 -12.81
CA GLU A 305 -7.53 7.51 -13.59
C GLU A 305 -8.74 7.80 -12.72
N GLN A 306 -8.77 7.27 -11.49
CA GLN A 306 -9.82 7.57 -10.52
C GLN A 306 -9.76 9.04 -10.09
N LYS A 307 -8.57 9.62 -9.88
CA LYS A 307 -8.41 11.05 -9.57
C LYS A 307 -8.85 11.95 -10.72
N LYS A 308 -8.58 11.56 -11.98
CA LYS A 308 -9.05 12.27 -13.19
C LYS A 308 -10.57 12.21 -13.32
N LEU A 309 -11.17 11.05 -13.01
CA LEU A 309 -12.62 10.85 -13.08
C LEU A 309 -13.33 11.55 -11.91
N LEU A 310 -12.96 11.25 -10.68
CA LEU A 310 -13.70 11.61 -9.47
C LEU A 310 -13.21 12.91 -8.82
N GLY A 311 -11.97 13.31 -9.09
CA GLY A 311 -11.24 14.36 -8.38
C GLY A 311 -10.30 13.80 -7.31
N LYS A 312 -9.53 14.69 -6.67
CA LYS A 312 -8.50 14.34 -5.67
C LYS A 312 -9.03 13.56 -4.47
N ASP A 313 -10.28 13.82 -4.09
CA ASP A 313 -10.93 13.22 -2.91
C ASP A 313 -11.74 11.95 -3.27
N GLY A 314 -11.70 11.52 -4.54
CA GLY A 314 -12.42 10.33 -4.97
C GLY A 314 -13.93 10.44 -4.75
N VAL A 315 -14.50 9.44 -4.08
CA VAL A 315 -15.92 9.37 -3.72
C VAL A 315 -16.29 10.19 -2.49
N LEU A 316 -15.35 10.85 -1.81
CA LEU A 316 -15.61 11.62 -0.58
C LEU A 316 -16.30 12.96 -0.88
N LYS A 317 -17.52 12.88 -1.40
CA LYS A 317 -18.41 13.99 -1.74
C LYS A 317 -19.81 13.63 -1.25
N HIS A 318 -20.53 14.62 -0.72
CA HIS A 318 -21.90 14.38 -0.26
C HIS A 318 -22.77 13.86 -1.42
N MET A 319 -23.53 12.81 -1.16
CA MET A 319 -24.37 12.06 -2.11
C MET A 319 -23.61 11.33 -3.22
N HIS A 320 -22.29 11.12 -3.06
CA HIS A 320 -21.54 10.31 -4.01
C HIS A 320 -21.95 8.84 -3.90
N PRO A 321 -22.37 8.19 -5.00
CA PRO A 321 -22.69 6.78 -4.97
C PRO A 321 -21.42 5.94 -4.70
N VAL A 322 -21.55 4.93 -3.86
CA VAL A 322 -20.44 4.03 -3.47
C VAL A 322 -20.91 2.59 -3.38
N PHE A 323 -19.97 1.68 -3.60
CA PHE A 323 -20.10 0.28 -3.21
C PHE A 323 -19.37 0.07 -1.90
N TYR A 324 -19.90 -0.77 -1.03
CA TYR A 324 -19.30 -1.11 0.26
C TYR A 324 -19.52 -2.57 0.61
N LEU A 325 -18.66 -3.11 1.47
CA LEU A 325 -18.74 -4.48 1.95
C LEU A 325 -18.92 -4.43 3.47
N MET A 326 -19.88 -5.20 3.96
CA MET A 326 -20.11 -5.44 5.38
C MET A 326 -19.69 -6.88 5.71
N GLU A 327 -19.00 -7.07 6.83
CA GLU A 327 -18.75 -8.38 7.44
C GLU A 327 -19.15 -8.24 8.92
N GLU A 328 -20.02 -9.12 9.43
CA GLU A 328 -20.44 -9.13 10.86
C GLU A 328 -20.89 -7.73 11.37
N ASP A 329 -21.80 -7.09 10.62
CA ASP A 329 -22.32 -5.73 10.89
C ASP A 329 -21.27 -4.60 10.90
N SER A 330 -20.03 -4.89 10.51
CA SER A 330 -18.93 -3.93 10.45
C SER A 330 -18.60 -3.58 9.01
N LEU A 331 -18.39 -2.29 8.75
CA LEU A 331 -17.90 -1.83 7.45
C LEU A 331 -16.48 -2.33 7.24
N VAL A 332 -16.27 -3.18 6.24
CA VAL A 332 -14.94 -3.64 5.85
C VAL A 332 -14.22 -2.54 5.08
N PHE A 333 -14.84 -2.07 4.00
CA PHE A 333 -14.29 -1.04 3.14
C PHE A 333 -15.30 -0.58 2.09
N PHE A 334 -14.95 0.46 1.32
CA PHE A 334 -15.78 1.03 0.27
C PHE A 334 -14.99 1.50 -0.95
N GLY A 335 -15.68 1.71 -2.07
CA GLY A 335 -15.07 2.25 -3.28
C GLY A 335 -16.04 2.64 -4.39
N HIS A 336 -15.48 3.21 -5.45
CA HIS A 336 -16.24 3.67 -6.63
C HIS A 336 -16.77 2.54 -7.52
N THR A 337 -16.14 1.37 -7.49
CA THR A 337 -16.46 0.24 -8.38
C THR A 337 -16.74 -1.01 -7.56
N MET A 338 -17.70 -1.85 -7.95
CA MET A 338 -18.07 -3.08 -7.22
C MET A 338 -16.86 -3.90 -6.73
N MET A 339 -15.92 -4.22 -7.63
CA MET A 339 -14.70 -4.94 -7.27
C MET A 339 -13.63 -3.96 -6.79
N PHE A 340 -13.87 -3.23 -5.70
CA PHE A 340 -12.93 -2.27 -5.13
C PHE A 340 -11.77 -2.97 -4.40
N ARG A 341 -10.71 -2.24 -4.13
CA ARG A 341 -9.56 -2.72 -3.36
C ARG A 341 -9.96 -2.99 -1.91
N LEU A 342 -9.44 -4.05 -1.29
CA LEU A 342 -9.75 -4.42 0.09
C LEU A 342 -8.49 -4.35 0.96
N PRO A 343 -8.62 -4.01 2.26
CA PRO A 343 -7.55 -4.28 3.22
C PRO A 343 -7.37 -5.80 3.40
N TYR A 344 -6.16 -6.28 3.68
CA TYR A 344 -5.98 -7.64 4.21
C TYR A 344 -6.67 -7.77 5.58
N LYS A 345 -7.08 -8.99 5.94
CA LYS A 345 -7.68 -9.24 7.26
C LYS A 345 -6.73 -8.91 8.42
N GLU A 346 -5.43 -9.11 8.19
CA GLU A 346 -4.39 -8.96 9.21
C GLU A 346 -3.44 -7.81 8.89
N SER A 347 -2.98 -7.12 9.94
CA SER A 347 -1.93 -6.10 9.81
C SER A 347 -0.55 -6.75 9.62
N ILE A 348 0.40 -6.00 9.06
CA ILE A 348 1.78 -6.48 8.89
C ILE A 348 2.37 -6.91 10.25
N LYS A 349 2.05 -6.19 11.32
CA LYS A 349 2.58 -6.45 12.66
C LYS A 349 2.16 -7.83 13.20
N LYS A 350 0.98 -8.34 12.85
CA LYS A 350 0.53 -9.68 13.29
C LYS A 350 1.41 -10.82 12.78
N PHE A 351 2.16 -10.59 11.71
CA PHE A 351 3.10 -11.57 11.16
C PHE A 351 4.49 -11.51 11.82
N ILE A 352 4.71 -10.57 12.75
CA ILE A 352 5.93 -10.46 13.52
C ILE A 352 5.78 -11.34 14.78
N PRO A 353 6.79 -12.12 15.19
CA PRO A 353 6.71 -12.90 16.43
C PRO A 353 6.69 -11.99 17.66
N GLU A 354 5.90 -12.35 18.68
CA GLU A 354 5.79 -11.66 19.98
C GLU A 354 7.10 -11.07 20.56
N PRO A 355 8.24 -11.80 20.62
CA PRO A 355 9.48 -11.26 21.19
C PRO A 355 10.08 -10.08 20.41
N ASN A 356 9.61 -9.82 19.18
CA ASN A 356 10.06 -8.69 18.37
C ASN A 356 9.22 -7.41 18.61
N TYR A 357 8.07 -7.48 19.31
CA TYR A 357 7.24 -6.30 19.58
C TYR A 357 6.71 -6.15 21.02
N GLN A 358 6.69 -7.19 21.87
CA GLN A 358 6.26 -7.09 23.28
C GLN A 358 7.25 -6.33 24.19
N LEU A 359 8.46 -6.03 23.70
CA LEU A 359 9.54 -5.42 24.48
C LEU A 359 9.48 -3.89 24.57
N LEU A 360 8.34 -3.28 24.24
CA LEU A 360 8.15 -1.82 24.22
C LEU A 360 7.20 -1.30 25.32
N PRO A 361 7.60 -1.31 26.61
CA PRO A 361 7.18 -0.26 27.52
C PRO A 361 8.35 0.69 27.75
N ALA A 362 8.15 1.96 27.37
CA ALA A 362 8.93 3.14 27.78
C ALA A 362 10.44 2.90 27.98
N TYR A 363 11.21 3.15 26.91
CA TYR A 363 12.68 3.17 26.87
C TYR A 363 13.33 3.84 28.10
N THR A 364 13.58 3.06 29.15
CA THR A 364 14.57 3.39 30.17
C THR A 364 15.92 2.87 29.71
N TYR A 365 16.97 3.66 29.95
CA TYR A 365 18.36 3.45 29.50
C TYR A 365 19.00 2.11 29.96
N ASN A 366 18.27 1.27 30.69
CA ASN A 366 18.63 -0.07 31.17
C ASN A 366 17.48 -1.08 31.00
N SER A 367 16.75 -1.03 29.88
CA SER A 367 15.74 -2.05 29.58
C SER A 367 16.42 -3.42 29.39
N PRO A 368 15.84 -4.54 29.87
CA PRO A 368 16.36 -5.91 29.69
C PRO A 368 16.38 -6.42 28.22
N THR A 369 16.42 -5.51 27.25
CA THR A 369 16.01 -5.69 25.85
C THR A 369 16.96 -5.02 24.85
N LEU A 370 18.16 -4.65 25.30
CA LEU A 370 19.23 -4.14 24.44
C LEU A 370 19.75 -5.30 23.58
N ASP A 371 19.76 -5.16 22.27
CA ASP A 371 20.40 -6.12 21.37
C ASP A 371 21.78 -5.65 20.88
N LEU A 372 22.53 -6.54 20.23
CA LEU A 372 23.89 -6.25 19.77
C LEU A 372 23.93 -5.13 18.73
N THR A 373 22.91 -5.05 17.86
CA THR A 373 22.81 -4.00 16.85
C THR A 373 22.66 -2.63 17.51
N GLU A 374 21.78 -2.52 18.50
CA GLU A 374 21.58 -1.29 19.27
C GLU A 374 22.81 -0.92 20.08
N ALA A 375 23.50 -1.88 20.67
CA ALA A 375 24.75 -1.64 21.40
C ALA A 375 25.85 -1.06 20.49
N ILE A 376 25.98 -1.58 19.26
CA ILE A 376 27.01 -1.14 18.30
C ILE A 376 26.63 0.18 17.61
N PHE A 377 25.38 0.28 17.14
CA PHE A 377 24.95 1.36 16.25
C PHE A 377 24.06 2.40 16.93
N GLY A 378 23.69 2.21 18.19
CA GLY A 378 22.78 3.06 18.94
C GLY A 378 21.31 2.91 18.55
N PHE A 379 20.47 3.69 19.23
CA PHE A 379 19.01 3.61 19.12
C PHE A 379 18.45 4.55 18.05
N VAL A 380 17.26 4.22 17.55
CA VAL A 380 16.45 5.12 16.73
C VAL A 380 15.28 5.56 17.60
N ARG A 381 15.11 6.87 17.79
CA ARG A 381 14.03 7.42 18.62
C ARG A 381 12.67 7.24 17.94
N ASP A 382 11.64 6.95 18.73
CA ASP A 382 10.25 6.78 18.26
C ASP A 382 9.60 8.08 17.75
N THR A 383 10.08 9.25 18.22
CA THR A 383 9.54 10.55 17.82
C THR A 383 10.51 11.35 16.94
N LYS A 384 10.03 11.81 15.77
CA LYS A 384 10.73 12.79 14.93
C LYS A 384 10.78 14.15 15.67
N GLN A 385 11.97 14.57 16.10
CA GLN A 385 12.17 16.00 16.43
C GLN A 385 11.93 16.86 15.18
N LYS A 386 11.25 18.00 15.34
CA LYS A 386 11.22 19.06 14.32
C LYS A 386 12.66 19.39 13.94
N LYS A 387 12.97 19.27 12.63
CA LYS A 387 14.32 19.41 12.06
C LYS A 387 15.02 20.65 12.58
N THR A 388 15.99 20.46 13.47
CA THR A 388 17.13 21.36 13.65
C THR A 388 18.39 20.52 13.75
N ARG A 389 19.39 20.88 12.93
CA ARG A 389 20.78 20.38 12.81
C ARG A 389 21.08 19.39 11.68
N HIS A 390 22.05 19.83 10.87
CA HIS A 390 22.72 19.11 9.81
C HIS A 390 23.37 17.82 10.35
N LYS A 391 23.04 16.68 9.74
CA LYS A 391 23.79 15.43 9.94
C LYS A 391 25.15 15.59 9.27
N ARG A 392 26.23 15.68 10.05
CA ARG A 392 27.60 15.51 9.53
C ARG A 392 27.82 14.02 9.26
N GLY A 393 27.74 13.62 8.00
CA GLY A 393 28.18 12.29 7.55
C GLY A 393 29.70 12.26 7.42
N GLY A 394 30.34 11.22 7.94
CA GLY A 394 31.74 10.93 7.61
C GLY A 394 31.86 10.43 6.17
N TYR A 395 32.89 10.90 5.46
CA TYR A 395 33.18 10.54 4.07
C TYR A 395 34.33 9.55 4.00
N LEU A 396 34.22 8.52 3.14
CA LEU A 396 35.30 7.56 2.88
C LEU A 396 35.68 7.66 1.39
N SER A 397 36.75 8.39 1.07
CA SER A 397 37.16 8.62 -0.32
C SER A 397 37.75 7.34 -0.93
N VAL A 398 37.30 6.97 -2.12
CA VAL A 398 37.99 5.99 -2.97
C VAL A 398 39.11 6.74 -3.69
N MET A 399 40.33 6.21 -3.67
CA MET A 399 41.42 6.73 -4.51
C MET A 399 41.73 5.74 -5.63
N PRO A 400 41.86 6.18 -6.90
CA PRO A 400 42.33 5.34 -7.97
C PRO A 400 43.81 4.99 -7.75
N ASN A 401 44.18 3.75 -8.11
CA ASN A 401 45.52 3.15 -7.99
C ASN A 401 46.69 4.15 -8.03
N VAL A 402 47.33 4.36 -6.88
CA VAL A 402 48.66 4.99 -6.82
C VAL A 402 49.66 3.93 -7.27
N LYS A 403 50.26 4.13 -8.44
CA LYS A 403 51.40 3.32 -8.91
C LYS A 403 52.52 3.39 -7.87
N ASN A 404 53.08 2.21 -7.58
CA ASN A 404 54.28 1.94 -6.78
C ASN A 404 55.16 3.17 -6.47
N LEU A 405 55.20 3.56 -5.21
CA LEU A 405 56.31 4.35 -4.64
C LEU A 405 57.33 3.35 -4.08
N PRO A 406 58.63 3.50 -4.38
CA PRO A 406 59.66 2.62 -3.86
C PRO A 406 59.78 2.78 -2.35
N LEU A 407 59.94 1.64 -1.66
CA LEU A 407 60.34 1.57 -0.26
C LEU A 407 61.71 2.23 -0.10
N THR A 408 61.77 3.42 0.49
CA THR A 408 62.99 3.91 1.14
C THR A 408 62.95 3.48 2.59
N THR A 409 63.76 2.47 2.92
CA THR A 409 64.20 2.21 4.28
C THR A 409 65.27 3.23 4.65
N SER A 410 65.00 4.05 5.65
CA SER A 410 66.03 4.73 6.44
C SER A 410 65.82 4.35 7.90
N GLY A 411 66.87 3.81 8.51
CA GLY A 411 66.86 3.24 9.86
C GLY A 411 66.91 4.26 10.98
#